data_AF-A0A5N4DBX0-F1
#
_entry.id   AF-A0A5N4DBX0-F1
#
_cell.length_a   1.000
_cell.length_b   1.000
_cell.length_c   1.000
_cell.angle_alpha   90.00
_cell.angle_beta   90.00
_cell.angle_gamma   90.00
#
_symmetry.space_group_name_H-M   'P 1'
#
loop_
_entity.id
_entity.type
_entity.pdbx_description
1 polymer ?
#
loop_
_entity_poly.entity_id
_entity_poly.type
_entity_poly.pdbx_seq_one_letter_code
_entity_poly.pdbx_strand_id
1 'polypeptide(L)'
;MKKVKLWIGRFTFYKLPKRQDEKSRETGLEYLYLDSTSRGWRRSQQLMNTTKSVLGRTLQQLYEAYASENNNTAYLIYNDGVPKSVTHGRKYGHTKGLLLWNRVQGFWLIHSIPQFPPVPEEGYDYPPTGRRNGQAGICITFEYRQYEAIVFLVSDSQLLVCNPNVYSCSIPVTFHQDLVHIPQLCARSSSAKMPTRHLATLQSTQGQNFLHFAKSDSFLDEIIEIIKEKPL
;
A
#
# COMPACT_ATOMS: atom_id res chain seq x y z
N MET A 1 -26.14 2.02 -13.30
CA MET A 1 -26.62 1.79 -11.91
C MET A 1 -25.46 2.02 -10.95
N LYS A 2 -25.66 2.80 -9.87
CA LYS A 2 -24.58 3.34 -9.01
C LYS A 2 -23.73 2.25 -8.34
N LYS A 3 -22.42 2.20 -8.64
CA LYS A 3 -21.37 1.81 -7.68
C LYS A 3 -20.26 2.86 -7.71
N VAL A 4 -20.45 3.94 -6.96
CA VAL A 4 -19.31 4.76 -6.51
C VAL A 4 -19.03 4.30 -5.09
N LYS A 5 -17.95 3.55 -4.87
CA LYS A 5 -17.33 3.50 -3.55
C LYS A 5 -15.83 3.62 -3.71
N LEU A 6 -15.37 4.82 -3.43
CA LEU A 6 -14.28 5.07 -2.51
C LEU A 6 -14.82 6.10 -1.50
N TRP A 7 -14.59 5.85 -0.23
CA TRP A 7 -14.30 6.86 0.77
C TRP A 7 -13.67 6.05 1.88
N ILE A 8 -12.35 6.05 1.93
CA ILE A 8 -11.63 5.48 3.05
C ILE A 8 -11.02 6.70 3.76
N GLY A 9 -11.09 6.76 5.08
CA GLY A 9 -10.37 7.79 5.82
C GLY A 9 -8.88 7.47 5.82
N ARG A 10 -8.22 7.76 6.95
CA ARG A 10 -6.99 7.06 7.33
C ARG A 10 -7.37 5.88 8.21
N PHE A 11 -6.76 4.71 7.99
CA PHE A 11 -6.66 3.69 9.04
C PHE A 11 -5.25 3.12 9.16
N THR A 12 -4.94 2.64 10.35
CA THR A 12 -3.73 1.88 10.67
C THR A 12 -4.16 0.58 11.32
N PHE A 13 -3.49 -0.52 11.00
CA PHE A 13 -3.75 -1.81 11.62
C PHE A 13 -2.45 -2.41 12.17
N TYR A 14 -2.61 -3.24 13.19
CA TYR A 14 -1.57 -4.08 13.75
C TYR A 14 -2.13 -5.49 13.97
N LYS A 15 -1.75 -6.43 13.14
CA LYS A 15 -2.09 -7.85 13.27
C LYS A 15 -1.18 -8.50 14.31
N LEU A 16 -1.79 -9.18 15.26
CA LEU A 16 -1.12 -9.82 16.40
C LEU A 16 -0.36 -11.08 15.96
N PRO A 17 0.87 -11.34 16.46
CA PRO A 17 1.61 -12.56 16.15
C PRO A 17 0.85 -13.81 16.59
N LYS A 18 1.13 -14.94 15.93
CA LYS A 18 0.62 -16.23 16.40
C LYS A 18 1.37 -16.62 17.67
N ARG A 19 0.67 -16.78 18.78
CA ARG A 19 1.25 -17.29 20.03
C ARG A 19 1.35 -18.81 19.97
N GLN A 20 2.42 -19.37 20.55
CA GLN A 20 2.68 -20.82 20.57
C GLN A 20 2.04 -21.53 21.77
N ASP A 21 1.53 -20.79 22.76
CA ASP A 21 0.88 -21.37 23.93
C ASP A 21 -0.46 -21.99 23.52
N GLU A 22 -0.63 -23.30 23.76
CA GLU A 22 -1.85 -24.05 23.46
C GLU A 22 -3.09 -23.47 24.16
N LYS A 23 -2.91 -22.75 25.28
CA LYS A 23 -4.00 -22.04 25.96
C LYS A 23 -4.44 -20.78 25.21
N SER A 24 -3.55 -20.18 24.43
CA SER A 24 -3.85 -18.99 23.63
C SER A 24 -4.51 -19.40 22.31
N ARG A 25 -5.80 -19.09 22.17
CA ARG A 25 -6.57 -19.32 20.92
C ARG A 25 -6.19 -18.33 19.79
N GLU A 26 -5.05 -17.66 19.88
CA GLU A 26 -4.66 -16.62 18.92
C GLU A 26 -4.10 -17.25 17.64
N THR A 27 -4.91 -17.18 16.59
CA THR A 27 -4.62 -17.79 15.28
C THR A 27 -3.52 -17.06 14.51
N GLY A 28 -3.15 -15.86 14.95
CA GLY A 28 -2.25 -14.96 14.25
C GLY A 28 -2.95 -14.20 13.12
N LEU A 29 -4.29 -14.10 13.18
CA LEU A 29 -5.13 -13.35 12.24
C LEU A 29 -5.94 -12.25 12.94
N GLU A 30 -5.92 -12.23 14.26
CA GLU A 30 -6.49 -11.18 15.10
C GLU A 30 -5.69 -9.89 14.91
N TYR A 31 -6.37 -8.76 14.95
CA TYR A 31 -5.71 -7.46 14.75
C TYR A 31 -6.36 -6.35 15.56
N LEU A 32 -5.54 -5.37 15.87
CA LEU A 32 -5.95 -4.05 16.31
C LEU A 32 -6.05 -3.13 15.10
N TYR A 33 -6.97 -2.18 15.13
CA TYR A 33 -7.02 -1.11 14.15
C TYR A 33 -7.38 0.22 14.80
N LEU A 34 -6.99 1.29 14.11
CA LEU A 34 -7.24 2.68 14.45
C LEU A 34 -7.65 3.39 13.16
N ASP A 35 -8.79 4.06 13.16
CA ASP A 35 -9.22 4.91 12.04
C ASP A 35 -9.37 6.37 12.48
N SER A 36 -9.73 7.25 11.55
CA SER A 36 -9.95 8.67 11.81
C SER A 36 -11.06 8.97 12.81
N THR A 37 -11.94 8.01 13.10
CA THR A 37 -13.08 8.17 14.02
C THR A 37 -12.78 7.61 15.42
N SER A 38 -11.71 6.84 15.56
CA SER A 38 -11.38 6.10 16.77
C SER A 38 -10.51 6.92 17.71
N ARG A 39 -10.84 6.94 19.01
CA ARG A 39 -10.05 7.60 20.06
C ARG A 39 -8.84 6.78 20.53
N GLY A 40 -8.65 5.57 20.01
CA GLY A 40 -7.58 4.67 20.39
C GLY A 40 -7.65 3.35 19.61
N TRP A 41 -6.66 2.48 19.83
CA TRP A 41 -6.63 1.16 19.20
C TRP A 41 -7.80 0.30 19.65
N ARG A 42 -8.46 -0.36 18.70
CA ARG A 42 -9.57 -1.27 18.94
C ARG A 42 -9.26 -2.65 18.40
N ARG A 43 -9.57 -3.69 19.18
CA ARG A 43 -9.49 -5.07 18.69
C ARG A 43 -10.64 -5.34 17.73
N SER A 44 -10.32 -5.81 16.53
CA SER A 44 -11.31 -6.19 15.54
C SER A 44 -12.03 -7.48 15.95
N GLN A 45 -13.33 -7.55 15.66
CA GLN A 45 -14.13 -8.77 15.76
C GLN A 45 -13.97 -9.67 14.53
N GLN A 46 -13.44 -9.14 13.43
CA GLN A 46 -13.15 -9.87 12.20
C GLN A 46 -11.69 -10.32 12.19
N LEU A 47 -11.40 -11.46 11.55
CA LEU A 47 -10.04 -11.94 11.30
C LEU A 47 -9.50 -11.37 9.98
N MET A 48 -8.19 -11.15 9.90
CA MET A 48 -7.52 -10.54 8.74
C MET A 48 -7.81 -11.27 7.42
N ASN A 49 -7.89 -12.59 7.41
CA ASN A 49 -8.15 -13.39 6.21
C ASN A 49 -9.60 -13.32 5.69
N THR A 50 -10.49 -12.60 6.36
CA THR A 50 -11.89 -12.48 5.92
C THR A 50 -12.08 -11.26 5.03
N THR A 51 -12.99 -11.36 4.05
CA THR A 51 -13.42 -10.22 3.22
C THR A 51 -14.12 -9.11 4.04
N LYS A 52 -14.57 -9.43 5.26
CA LYS A 52 -15.17 -8.49 6.21
C LYS A 52 -14.13 -7.72 7.04
N SER A 53 -12.85 -8.07 6.96
CA SER A 53 -11.77 -7.37 7.64
C SER A 53 -11.53 -5.97 7.04
N VAL A 54 -10.76 -5.13 7.73
CA VAL A 54 -10.41 -3.80 7.22
C VAL A 54 -9.68 -3.87 5.87
N LEU A 55 -8.76 -4.85 5.71
CA LEU A 55 -8.06 -5.08 4.45
C LEU A 55 -8.96 -5.71 3.39
N GLY A 56 -9.78 -6.70 3.77
CA GLY A 56 -10.72 -7.37 2.88
C GLY A 56 -11.73 -6.38 2.27
N ARG A 57 -12.32 -5.52 3.09
CA ARG A 57 -13.26 -4.48 2.62
C ARG A 57 -12.59 -3.42 1.76
N THR A 58 -11.36 -3.05 2.10
CA THR A 58 -10.59 -2.05 1.35
C THR A 58 -10.23 -2.58 -0.04
N LEU A 59 -9.65 -3.79 -0.11
CA LEU A 59 -9.21 -4.41 -1.35
C LEU A 59 -10.36 -4.98 -2.18
N GLN A 60 -11.56 -5.16 -1.62
CA GLN A 60 -12.75 -5.53 -2.41
C GLN A 60 -12.97 -4.57 -3.60
N GLN A 61 -12.65 -3.29 -3.45
CA GLN A 61 -12.74 -2.30 -4.53
C GLN A 61 -11.82 -2.64 -5.72
N LEU A 62 -10.62 -3.15 -5.45
CA LEU A 62 -9.68 -3.61 -6.49
C LEU A 62 -10.26 -4.83 -7.22
N TYR A 63 -10.67 -5.86 -6.48
CA TYR A 63 -11.16 -7.10 -7.07
C TYR A 63 -12.46 -6.90 -7.86
N GLU A 64 -13.37 -6.05 -7.37
CA GLU A 64 -14.58 -5.68 -8.11
C GLU A 64 -14.27 -4.87 -9.37
N ALA A 65 -13.31 -3.93 -9.31
CA ALA A 65 -12.89 -3.16 -10.48
C ALA A 65 -12.26 -4.06 -11.55
N TYR A 66 -11.43 -5.02 -11.14
CA TYR A 66 -10.82 -5.99 -12.05
C TYR A 66 -11.88 -6.90 -12.70
N ALA A 67 -12.75 -7.51 -11.91
CA ALA A 67 -13.77 -8.45 -12.40
C ALA A 67 -14.81 -7.78 -13.33
N SER A 68 -14.93 -6.46 -13.28
CA SER A 68 -15.83 -5.68 -14.14
C SER A 68 -15.13 -5.00 -15.31
N GLU A 69 -13.83 -5.29 -15.54
CA GLU A 69 -13.01 -4.68 -16.59
C GLU A 69 -13.11 -3.13 -16.58
N ASN A 70 -13.10 -2.56 -15.38
CA ASN A 70 -13.41 -1.15 -15.18
C ASN A 70 -12.26 -0.24 -15.63
N ASN A 71 -12.41 0.35 -16.81
CA ASN A 71 -11.46 1.32 -17.39
C ASN A 71 -11.37 2.67 -16.65
N ASN A 72 -12.22 2.90 -15.63
CA ASN A 72 -12.17 4.08 -14.76
C ASN A 72 -11.44 3.82 -13.44
N THR A 73 -10.76 2.68 -13.31
CA THR A 73 -9.93 2.35 -12.15
C THR A 73 -8.54 1.97 -12.62
N ALA A 74 -7.52 2.43 -11.92
CA ALA A 74 -6.16 1.98 -12.13
C ALA A 74 -5.51 1.59 -10.81
N TYR A 75 -4.52 0.70 -10.90
CA TYR A 75 -3.84 0.15 -9.73
C TYR A 75 -2.39 -0.21 -10.03
N LEU A 76 -1.61 -0.21 -8.95
CA LEU A 76 -0.23 -0.69 -8.93
C LEU A 76 -0.02 -1.46 -7.63
N ILE A 77 0.50 -2.69 -7.74
CA ILE A 77 0.80 -3.56 -6.60
C ILE A 77 2.28 -3.91 -6.59
N TYR A 78 2.91 -3.73 -5.43
CA TYR A 78 4.34 -3.98 -5.26
C TYR A 78 4.64 -4.71 -3.94
N ASN A 79 5.58 -5.66 -4.00
CA ASN A 79 6.03 -6.43 -2.84
C ASN A 79 7.35 -7.13 -3.18
N ASP A 80 8.40 -6.93 -2.38
CA ASP A 80 9.67 -7.66 -2.53
C ASP A 80 9.55 -9.17 -2.30
N GLY A 81 8.54 -9.60 -1.53
CA GLY A 81 8.08 -10.99 -1.45
C GLY A 81 6.80 -11.20 -2.25
N VAL A 82 6.92 -11.34 -3.58
CA VAL A 82 5.77 -11.49 -4.49
C VAL A 82 4.93 -12.73 -4.13
N PRO A 83 3.58 -12.65 -4.13
CA PRO A 83 2.72 -13.82 -3.94
C PRO A 83 3.11 -14.98 -4.85
N LYS A 84 3.12 -16.21 -4.31
CA LYS A 84 3.50 -17.45 -5.02
C LYS A 84 4.94 -17.49 -5.56
N SER A 85 5.74 -16.45 -5.36
CA SER A 85 7.17 -16.48 -5.67
C SER A 85 7.95 -17.18 -4.55
N VAL A 86 8.84 -18.09 -4.94
CA VAL A 86 9.84 -18.69 -4.04
C VAL A 86 11.08 -17.82 -3.85
N THR A 87 11.27 -16.78 -4.67
CA THR A 87 12.45 -15.91 -4.63
C THR A 87 12.09 -14.49 -4.18
N HIS A 88 12.86 -14.00 -3.21
CA HIS A 88 12.91 -12.57 -2.89
C HIS A 88 13.99 -11.95 -3.78
N GLY A 89 13.59 -11.04 -4.65
CA GLY A 89 14.55 -10.36 -5.52
C GLY A 89 15.41 -9.41 -4.69
N ARG A 90 16.70 -9.74 -4.48
CA ARG A 90 17.67 -8.85 -3.80
C ARG A 90 17.91 -7.52 -4.52
N LYS A 91 17.45 -7.41 -5.77
CA LYS A 91 17.55 -6.22 -6.61
C LYS A 91 16.56 -5.11 -6.21
N TYR A 92 15.49 -5.44 -5.50
CA TYR A 92 14.41 -4.51 -5.19
C TYR A 92 14.46 -4.08 -3.72
N GLY A 93 13.98 -2.87 -3.43
CA GLY A 93 13.86 -2.40 -2.06
C GLY A 93 12.84 -3.21 -1.26
N HIS A 94 13.08 -3.33 0.04
CA HIS A 94 12.22 -4.01 0.99
C HIS A 94 10.95 -3.20 1.30
N THR A 95 10.11 -3.01 0.29
CA THR A 95 8.91 -2.20 0.34
C THR A 95 7.72 -2.96 -0.24
N LYS A 96 6.54 -2.75 0.36
CA LYS A 96 5.32 -3.47 0.02
C LYS A 96 4.12 -2.54 0.12
N GLY A 97 3.21 -2.65 -0.82
CA GLY A 97 2.01 -1.84 -0.81
C GLY A 97 1.20 -1.95 -2.09
N LEU A 98 0.14 -1.18 -2.10
CA LEU A 98 -0.81 -1.12 -3.19
C LEU A 98 -1.35 0.30 -3.32
N LEU A 99 -1.45 0.76 -4.56
CA LEU A 99 -2.17 1.96 -4.93
C LEU A 99 -3.39 1.56 -5.76
N LEU A 100 -4.54 2.16 -5.47
CA LEU A 100 -5.78 2.03 -6.24
C LEU A 100 -6.42 3.41 -6.39
N TRP A 101 -6.86 3.76 -7.58
CA TRP A 101 -7.47 5.07 -7.82
C TRP A 101 -8.54 5.02 -8.91
N ASN A 102 -9.48 5.95 -8.81
CA ASN A 102 -10.43 6.30 -9.85
C ASN A 102 -10.38 7.81 -10.11
N ARG A 103 -11.28 8.34 -10.95
CA ARG A 103 -11.33 9.78 -11.31
C ARG A 103 -11.78 10.75 -10.21
N VAL A 104 -12.04 10.25 -9.02
CA VAL A 104 -12.52 11.05 -7.89
C VAL A 104 -11.51 11.03 -6.74
N GLN A 105 -10.97 9.86 -6.42
CA GLN A 105 -10.02 9.66 -5.32
C GLN A 105 -9.28 8.33 -5.48
N GLY A 106 -8.32 8.08 -4.59
CA GLY A 106 -7.65 6.79 -4.48
C GLY A 106 -7.11 6.55 -3.07
N PHE A 107 -6.57 5.38 -2.82
CA PHE A 107 -5.85 5.10 -1.58
C PHE A 107 -4.48 4.50 -1.85
N TRP A 108 -3.58 4.74 -0.91
CA TRP A 108 -2.29 4.07 -0.81
C TRP A 108 -2.27 3.24 0.47
N LEU A 109 -2.12 1.92 0.30
CA LEU A 109 -1.89 0.97 1.37
C LEU A 109 -0.41 0.64 1.43
N ILE A 110 0.26 0.95 2.54
CA ILE A 110 1.64 0.58 2.84
C ILE A 110 1.61 -0.46 3.97
N HIS A 111 2.30 -1.59 3.81
CA HIS A 111 2.25 -2.67 4.80
C HIS A 111 3.55 -3.46 4.90
N SER A 112 3.64 -4.33 5.91
CA SER A 112 4.79 -5.23 6.11
C SER A 112 4.54 -6.69 5.65
N ILE A 113 3.32 -7.01 5.22
CA ILE A 113 2.88 -8.40 4.91
C ILE A 113 3.56 -8.95 3.64
N PRO A 114 4.42 -9.97 3.71
CA PRO A 114 4.99 -10.62 2.52
C PRO A 114 3.92 -11.45 1.79
N GLN A 115 4.07 -11.63 0.48
CA GLN A 115 3.15 -12.41 -0.37
C GLN A 115 1.71 -11.89 -0.35
N PHE A 116 1.53 -10.58 -0.26
CA PHE A 116 0.23 -9.92 -0.19
C PHE A 116 0.20 -8.63 -1.03
N PRO A 117 -0.96 -8.23 -1.56
CA PRO A 117 -2.15 -9.07 -1.75
C PRO A 117 -1.97 -10.09 -2.89
N PRO A 118 -2.84 -11.10 -3.05
CA PRO A 118 -2.90 -11.87 -4.29
C PRO A 118 -3.18 -10.96 -5.48
N VAL A 119 -2.79 -11.40 -6.68
CA VAL A 119 -3.15 -10.69 -7.91
C VAL A 119 -4.68 -10.64 -8.07
N PRO A 120 -5.24 -9.62 -8.74
CA PRO A 120 -6.69 -9.40 -8.75
C PRO A 120 -7.53 -10.60 -9.21
N GLU A 121 -6.99 -11.43 -10.12
CA GLU A 121 -7.57 -12.66 -10.63
C GLU A 121 -7.91 -13.68 -9.54
N GLU A 122 -7.15 -13.67 -8.43
CA GLU A 122 -7.25 -14.65 -7.36
C GLU A 122 -8.19 -14.23 -6.23
N GLY A 123 -8.61 -12.97 -6.22
CA GLY A 123 -9.43 -12.41 -5.16
C GLY A 123 -8.66 -12.16 -3.86
N TYR A 124 -9.41 -11.80 -2.81
CA TYR A 124 -8.84 -11.49 -1.51
C TYR A 124 -8.45 -12.76 -0.74
N ASP A 125 -7.18 -12.85 -0.36
CA ASP A 125 -6.70 -13.80 0.65
C ASP A 125 -5.58 -13.18 1.49
N TYR A 126 -5.40 -13.70 2.69
CA TYR A 126 -4.32 -13.30 3.59
C TYR A 126 -3.30 -14.43 3.73
N PRO A 127 -2.01 -14.19 3.40
CA PRO A 127 -1.05 -15.25 3.22
C PRO A 127 -0.72 -15.96 4.55
N PRO A 128 -0.52 -17.29 4.54
CA PRO A 128 -0.10 -18.04 5.72
C PRO A 128 1.21 -17.50 6.35
N THR A 129 2.14 -17.01 5.52
CA THR A 129 3.41 -16.41 5.95
C THR A 129 3.19 -15.17 6.84
N GLY A 130 2.09 -14.44 6.63
CA GLY A 130 1.71 -13.28 7.42
C GLY A 130 1.14 -13.60 8.80
N ARG A 131 0.97 -14.88 9.18
CA ARG A 131 0.37 -15.28 10.48
C ARG A 131 1.37 -15.31 11.63
N ARG A 132 2.61 -15.75 11.38
CA ARG A 132 3.60 -16.01 12.43
C ARG A 132 3.95 -14.74 13.23
N ASN A 133 4.43 -13.71 12.53
CA ASN A 133 4.90 -12.47 13.16
C ASN A 133 3.80 -11.41 13.21
N GLY A 134 4.00 -10.37 14.02
CA GLY A 134 3.19 -9.17 13.96
C GLY A 134 3.34 -8.50 12.59
N GLN A 135 2.26 -7.92 12.08
CA GLN A 135 2.26 -7.20 10.80
C GLN A 135 1.52 -5.89 10.97
N ALA A 136 2.03 -4.82 10.37
CA ALA A 136 1.44 -3.50 10.45
C ALA A 136 1.23 -2.92 9.06
N GLY A 137 0.34 -1.94 8.99
CA GLY A 137 0.18 -1.14 7.78
C GLY A 137 -0.71 0.06 8.02
N ILE A 138 -0.62 0.98 7.08
CA ILE A 138 -1.39 2.22 7.03
C ILE A 138 -2.03 2.36 5.66
N CYS A 139 -3.29 2.77 5.65
CA CYS A 139 -4.01 3.13 4.44
C CYS A 139 -4.44 4.59 4.54
N ILE A 140 -4.12 5.36 3.51
CA ILE A 140 -4.43 6.78 3.43
C ILE A 140 -5.14 7.01 2.10
N THR A 141 -6.21 7.79 2.15
CA THR A 141 -6.99 8.15 0.96
C THR A 141 -6.70 9.58 0.56
N PHE A 142 -6.63 9.80 -0.74
CA PHE A 142 -6.23 11.04 -1.37
C PHE A 142 -7.23 11.42 -2.44
N GLU A 143 -7.50 12.72 -2.60
CA GLU A 143 -8.34 13.20 -3.70
C GLU A 143 -7.62 13.03 -5.03
N TYR A 144 -8.38 12.83 -6.12
CA TYR A 144 -7.81 12.71 -7.46
C TYR A 144 -7.07 13.98 -7.89
N ARG A 145 -7.50 15.17 -7.45
CA ARG A 145 -6.79 16.43 -7.77
C ARG A 145 -5.46 16.59 -7.04
N GLN A 146 -5.38 16.09 -5.80
CA GLN A 146 -4.11 16.00 -5.07
C GLN A 146 -3.22 14.89 -5.64
N TYR A 147 -3.81 13.96 -6.39
CA TYR A 147 -3.12 12.82 -6.99
C TYR A 147 -2.13 13.21 -8.07
N GLU A 148 -2.26 14.33 -8.81
CA GLU A 148 -1.18 14.76 -9.71
C GLU A 148 0.10 15.08 -8.93
N ALA A 149 -0.01 15.82 -7.83
CA ALA A 149 1.12 16.11 -6.95
C ALA A 149 1.59 14.87 -6.19
N ILE A 150 0.68 14.03 -5.71
CA ILE A 150 1.02 12.82 -4.95
C ILE A 150 1.60 11.75 -5.86
N VAL A 151 1.11 11.56 -7.08
CA VAL A 151 1.71 10.68 -8.08
C VAL A 151 3.02 11.26 -8.51
N PHE A 152 3.13 12.53 -8.88
CA PHE A 152 4.44 13.12 -9.15
C PHE A 152 5.43 12.87 -8.00
N LEU A 153 5.01 13.06 -6.74
CA LEU A 153 5.85 12.76 -5.57
C LEU A 153 6.10 11.26 -5.38
N VAL A 154 5.10 10.40 -5.58
CA VAL A 154 5.12 8.96 -5.30
C VAL A 154 5.77 8.18 -6.44
N SER A 155 5.51 8.51 -7.70
CA SER A 155 6.13 7.95 -8.89
C SER A 155 7.49 8.54 -9.18
N ASP A 156 7.67 9.86 -9.21
CA ASP A 156 8.88 10.43 -9.84
C ASP A 156 10.07 10.42 -8.89
N SER A 157 9.82 10.25 -7.60
CA SER A 157 10.86 10.28 -6.59
C SER A 157 10.64 9.24 -5.50
N GLN A 158 9.49 9.20 -4.83
CA GLN A 158 9.36 8.38 -3.61
C GLN A 158 9.45 6.86 -3.84
N LEU A 159 8.60 6.29 -4.69
CA LEU A 159 8.62 4.86 -5.00
C LEU A 159 9.83 4.54 -5.86
N LEU A 160 10.14 5.32 -6.90
CA LEU A 160 11.34 5.06 -7.71
C LEU A 160 12.62 4.99 -6.86
N VAL A 161 12.77 5.85 -5.84
CA VAL A 161 13.87 5.78 -4.87
C VAL A 161 13.84 4.49 -4.07
N CYS A 162 12.65 4.02 -3.65
CA CYS A 162 12.50 2.73 -2.98
C CYS A 162 12.70 1.51 -3.90
N ASN A 163 12.77 1.69 -5.24
CA ASN A 163 12.95 0.63 -6.22
C ASN A 163 12.06 -0.61 -5.97
N PRO A 164 10.72 -0.48 -6.07
CA PRO A 164 9.78 -1.45 -5.59
C PRO A 164 9.64 -2.59 -6.61
N ASN A 165 9.41 -3.81 -6.13
CA ASN A 165 9.10 -4.93 -7.00
C ASN A 165 7.61 -4.92 -7.38
N VAL A 166 7.26 -4.20 -8.46
CA VAL A 166 5.89 -4.18 -9.01
C VAL A 166 5.60 -5.51 -9.69
N TYR A 167 4.54 -6.21 -9.28
CA TYR A 167 4.19 -7.54 -9.82
C TYR A 167 2.79 -7.63 -10.44
N SER A 168 1.93 -6.65 -10.20
CA SER A 168 0.65 -6.52 -10.89
C SER A 168 0.32 -5.03 -11.05
N CYS A 169 -0.04 -4.63 -12.26
CA CYS A 169 -0.33 -3.25 -12.58
C CYS A 169 -1.32 -3.18 -13.75
N SER A 170 -2.29 -2.26 -13.66
CA SER A 170 -3.18 -1.93 -14.76
C SER A 170 -3.46 -0.44 -14.77
N ILE A 171 -2.99 0.23 -15.83
CA ILE A 171 -3.20 1.66 -16.06
C ILE A 171 -3.96 1.83 -17.38
N PRO A 172 -5.31 1.98 -17.35
CA PRO A 172 -6.08 2.25 -18.55
C PRO A 172 -5.59 3.53 -19.25
N VAL A 173 -5.68 3.55 -20.58
CA VAL A 173 -5.22 4.66 -21.44
C VAL A 173 -5.75 6.02 -21.00
N THR A 174 -6.96 6.04 -20.45
CA THR A 174 -7.57 7.28 -19.99
C THR A 174 -6.70 7.97 -18.92
N PHE A 175 -5.97 7.22 -18.08
CA PHE A 175 -5.10 7.76 -17.04
C PHE A 175 -3.70 8.15 -17.54
N HIS A 176 -3.32 7.85 -18.78
CA HIS A 176 -1.93 8.02 -19.25
C HIS A 176 -1.48 9.48 -19.31
N GLN A 177 -2.40 10.42 -19.55
CA GLN A 177 -2.08 11.85 -19.53
C GLN A 177 -1.71 12.34 -18.12
N ASP A 178 -2.37 11.80 -17.10
CA ASP A 178 -2.20 12.25 -15.72
C ASP A 178 -1.09 11.46 -14.99
N LEU A 179 -0.83 10.21 -15.42
CA LEU A 179 0.04 9.25 -14.72
C LEU A 179 1.26 8.85 -15.54
N VAL A 180 1.96 9.82 -16.12
CA VAL A 180 2.99 9.61 -17.15
C VAL A 180 4.11 8.64 -16.70
N HIS A 181 4.48 8.64 -15.42
CA HIS A 181 5.59 7.82 -14.88
C HIS A 181 5.16 6.47 -14.30
N ILE A 182 3.87 6.27 -14.02
CA ILE A 182 3.38 4.99 -13.47
C ILE A 182 3.53 3.83 -14.49
N PRO A 183 3.23 4.00 -15.79
CA PRO A 183 3.53 2.99 -16.80
C PRO A 183 5.00 2.60 -16.85
N GLN A 184 5.93 3.53 -16.60
CA GLN A 184 7.38 3.24 -16.55
C GLN A 184 7.73 2.35 -15.35
N LEU A 185 7.15 2.66 -14.17
CA LEU A 185 7.25 1.80 -12.98
C LEU A 185 6.69 0.41 -13.24
N CYS A 186 5.56 0.30 -13.93
CA CYS A 186 4.95 -0.97 -14.29
C CYS A 186 5.78 -1.75 -15.32
N ALA A 187 6.40 -1.06 -16.27
CA ALA A 187 7.33 -1.63 -17.25
C ALA A 187 8.70 -1.99 -16.65
N ARG A 188 8.96 -1.63 -15.38
CA ARG A 188 10.21 -1.89 -14.65
C ARG A 188 11.45 -1.28 -15.34
N SER A 189 11.26 -0.19 -16.08
CA SER A 189 12.31 0.51 -16.80
C SER A 189 12.77 1.73 -16.00
N SER A 190 13.91 1.60 -15.30
CA SER A 190 14.58 2.75 -14.68
C SER A 190 15.91 3.03 -15.39
N SER A 191 16.02 4.18 -16.05
CA SER A 191 17.27 4.69 -16.65
C SER A 191 17.74 6.02 -16.05
N ALA A 192 17.02 6.58 -15.08
CA ALA A 192 17.35 7.88 -14.49
C ALA A 192 18.24 7.75 -13.24
N LYS A 193 19.17 8.73 -13.08
CA LYS A 193 19.96 8.90 -11.86
C LYS A 193 19.05 9.41 -10.74
N MET A 194 18.59 8.50 -9.90
CA MET A 194 17.66 8.83 -8.80
C MET A 194 18.38 9.49 -7.63
N PRO A 195 17.72 10.39 -6.87
CA PRO A 195 18.26 10.90 -5.61
C PRO A 195 18.40 9.76 -4.58
N THR A 196 19.29 9.93 -3.60
CA THR A 196 19.53 8.90 -2.58
C THR A 196 18.46 8.87 -1.49
N ARG A 197 17.74 9.98 -1.31
CA ARG A 197 16.63 10.12 -0.37
C ARG A 197 15.57 11.06 -0.93
N HIS A 198 14.34 10.88 -0.48
CA HIS A 198 13.24 11.79 -0.81
C HIS A 198 12.27 11.96 0.36
N LEU A 199 11.77 13.19 0.51
CA LEU A 199 10.84 13.59 1.55
C LEU A 199 9.63 14.28 0.93
N ALA A 200 8.45 13.71 1.13
CA ALA A 200 7.19 14.25 0.62
C ALA A 200 6.21 14.52 1.76
N THR A 201 5.50 15.64 1.68
CA THR A 201 4.31 15.88 2.52
C THR A 201 3.07 15.54 1.70
N LEU A 202 2.25 14.64 2.21
CA LEU A 202 1.03 14.15 1.58
C LEU A 202 -0.16 14.58 2.43
N GLN A 203 -1.22 15.10 1.81
CA GLN A 203 -2.43 15.50 2.54
C GLN A 203 -3.57 14.56 2.16
N SER A 204 -4.20 13.91 3.14
CA SER A 204 -5.38 13.07 2.91
C SER A 204 -6.62 13.86 2.53
N THR A 205 -7.65 13.16 2.05
CA THR A 205 -9.00 13.71 1.81
C THR A 205 -9.65 14.37 3.03
N GLN A 206 -9.17 14.06 4.24
CA GLN A 206 -9.64 14.67 5.50
C GLN A 206 -8.78 15.87 5.96
N GLY A 207 -7.84 16.33 5.14
CA GLY A 207 -6.95 17.44 5.47
C GLY A 207 -5.79 17.09 6.40
N GLN A 208 -5.68 15.83 6.85
CA GLN A 208 -4.53 15.39 7.65
C GLN A 208 -3.27 15.30 6.79
N ASN A 209 -2.19 15.93 7.26
CA ASN A 209 -0.87 15.85 6.66
C ASN A 209 -0.10 14.62 7.15
N PHE A 210 0.65 14.01 6.23
CA PHE A 210 1.54 12.88 6.43
C PHE A 210 2.90 13.21 5.84
N LEU A 211 3.94 12.83 6.55
CA LEU A 211 5.29 12.95 6.06
C LEU A 211 5.78 11.57 5.62
N HIS A 212 6.15 11.44 4.35
CA HIS A 212 6.64 10.19 3.77
C HIS A 212 8.12 10.31 3.41
N PHE A 213 8.91 9.33 3.86
CA PHE A 213 10.35 9.27 3.69
C PHE A 213 10.72 8.05 2.83
N ALA A 214 11.69 8.22 1.93
CA ALA A 214 12.22 7.14 1.09
C ALA A 214 13.73 7.28 1.02
N LYS A 215 14.38 6.13 0.92
CA LYS A 215 15.80 6.01 0.71
C LYS A 215 16.11 4.97 -0.36
N SER A 216 17.21 5.17 -1.07
CA SER A 216 17.80 4.18 -1.95
C SER A 216 18.69 3.22 -1.17
N ASP A 217 19.21 2.21 -1.87
CA ASP A 217 20.28 1.33 -1.39
C ASP A 217 21.60 2.07 -1.14
N SER A 218 21.84 3.16 -1.86
CA SER A 218 23.02 4.02 -1.72
C SER A 218 22.97 5.02 -0.56
N PHE A 219 21.87 5.09 0.19
CA PHE A 219 21.78 5.90 1.40
C PHE A 219 22.37 5.15 2.59
N LEU A 220 23.51 5.64 3.08
CA LEU A 220 24.34 4.98 4.08
C LEU A 220 23.91 5.25 5.53
N ASP A 221 23.21 6.36 5.78
CA ASP A 221 22.76 6.73 7.12
C ASP A 221 21.47 6.01 7.53
N GLU A 222 21.15 6.05 8.82
CA GLU A 222 19.87 5.55 9.31
C GLU A 222 18.71 6.42 8.84
N ILE A 223 17.57 5.80 8.55
CA ILE A 223 16.38 6.52 8.07
C ILE A 223 15.87 7.54 9.10
N ILE A 224 16.16 7.31 10.39
CA ILE A 224 15.81 8.21 11.50
C ILE A 224 16.55 9.56 11.38
N GLU A 225 17.75 9.59 10.79
CA GLU A 225 18.47 10.85 10.59
C GLU A 225 17.73 11.80 9.65
N ILE A 226 16.97 11.27 8.68
CA ILE A 226 16.14 12.10 7.79
C ILE A 226 15.01 12.80 8.57
N ILE A 227 14.53 12.19 9.65
CA ILE A 227 13.45 12.75 10.49
C ILE A 227 13.96 13.93 11.33
N LYS A 228 15.22 13.88 11.79
CA LYS A 228 15.81 14.91 12.65
C LYS A 228 16.01 16.26 11.94
N GLU A 229 16.09 16.25 10.61
CA GLU A 229 16.32 17.46 9.80
C GLU A 229 15.06 18.35 9.62
N LYS A 230 13.88 17.91 10.06
CA LYS A 230 12.66 18.73 10.08
C LYS A 230 12.12 18.89 11.50
N PRO A 231 12.03 20.13 12.04
CA PRO A 231 11.25 20.36 13.25
C PRO A 231 9.78 20.06 12.94
N LEU A 232 9.17 19.21 13.77
CA LEU A 232 7.74 18.91 13.79
C LEU A 232 6.91 20.16 14.09
#